data_AF-A0A929PKL4-F1
#
_entry.id   AF-A0A929PKL4-F1
#
_cell.length_a   1.000
_cell.length_b   1.000
_cell.length_c   1.000
_cell.angle_alpha   90.00
_cell.angle_beta   90.00
_cell.angle_gamma   90.00
#
_symmetry.space_group_name_H-M   'P 1'
#
loop_
_entity.id
_entity.type
_entity.pdbx_description
1 polymer ?
#
loop_
_entity_poly.entity_id
_entity_poly.type
_entity_poly.pdbx_seq_one_letter_code
_entity_poly.pdbx_strand_id
1 'polypeptide(L)'
;MPVRGGWRDPLAFGLLVGAISSMFAFFWEFLIANSGLLKPFGGVSISLSSPIIFLILIFLSPILVGISVFISSLIIHLLLLLVRAGNNRFEATFRVVAYSQATRIWSLLPFIGSPIGWVWRSIVQIIGLKEAHETSY
;
A
#
# COMPACT_ATOMS: atom_id res chain seq x y z
N MET A 1 6.98 -14.51 11.16
CA MET A 1 5.72 -13.93 11.72
C MET A 1 4.79 -15.10 12.05
N PRO A 2 4.15 -15.15 13.23
CA PRO A 2 3.17 -16.22 13.48
C PRO A 2 2.04 -16.14 12.43
N VAL A 3 1.51 -17.29 12.01
CA VAL A 3 0.48 -17.36 10.94
C VAL A 3 -0.93 -17.10 11.50
N ARG A 4 -1.06 -17.11 12.83
CA ARG A 4 -2.32 -16.92 13.59
C ARG A 4 -2.10 -15.92 14.71
N GLY A 5 -3.11 -15.11 15.02
CA GLY A 5 -3.03 -14.08 16.08
C GLY A 5 -4.13 -13.02 16.05
N GLY A 6 -5.08 -13.10 15.11
CA GLY A 6 -6.13 -12.10 14.96
C GLY A 6 -5.73 -10.99 13.99
N TRP A 7 -6.72 -10.16 13.64
CA TRP A 7 -6.62 -9.22 12.52
C TRP A 7 -6.35 -7.79 12.99
N ARG A 8 -6.43 -7.53 14.30
CA ARG A 8 -6.35 -6.18 14.87
C ARG A 8 -4.97 -5.56 14.74
N ASP A 9 -3.95 -6.25 15.23
CA ASP A 9 -2.56 -5.78 15.18
C ASP A 9 -2.04 -5.53 13.76
N PRO A 10 -2.20 -6.46 12.80
CA PRO A 10 -1.77 -6.22 11.43
C PRO A 10 -2.56 -5.08 10.78
N LEU A 11 -3.89 -5.01 11.01
CA LEU A 11 -4.72 -3.95 10.45
C LEU A 11 -4.33 -2.58 11.02
N ALA A 12 -4.13 -2.48 12.34
CA ALA A 12 -3.70 -1.24 12.99
C ALA A 12 -2.34 -0.78 12.45
N PHE A 13 -1.37 -1.69 12.33
CA PHE A 13 -0.08 -1.38 11.73
C PHE A 13 -0.20 -0.91 10.28
N GLY A 14 -0.92 -1.67 9.45
CA GLY A 14 -1.11 -1.36 8.04
C GLY A 14 -1.84 -0.05 7.82
N LEU A 15 -2.86 0.24 8.65
CA LEU A 15 -3.58 1.52 8.64
C LEU A 15 -2.68 2.68 9.03
N LEU A 16 -1.96 2.58 10.15
CA LEU A 16 -1.12 3.67 10.64
C LEU A 16 -0.02 4.00 9.64
N VAL A 17 0.78 3.01 9.26
CA VAL A 17 1.91 3.23 8.35
C VAL A 17 1.41 3.60 6.95
N GLY A 18 0.42 2.86 6.44
CA GLY A 18 -0.13 3.13 5.12
C GLY A 18 -0.79 4.50 5.01
N ALA A 19 -1.52 4.96 6.04
CA ALA A 19 -2.14 6.28 6.04
C ALA A 19 -1.09 7.39 6.10
N ILE A 20 -0.12 7.32 7.02
CA ILE A 20 0.97 8.30 7.13
C ILE A 20 1.72 8.40 5.80
N SER A 21 2.12 7.26 5.22
CA SER A 21 2.78 7.22 3.93
C SER A 21 1.92 7.81 2.79
N SER A 22 0.60 7.57 2.80
CA SER A 22 -0.31 8.13 1.80
C SER A 22 -0.43 9.65 1.94
N MET A 23 -0.48 10.17 3.16
CA MET A 23 -0.53 11.60 3.41
C MET A 23 0.72 12.31 2.85
N PHE A 24 1.91 11.74 3.06
CA PHE A 24 3.15 12.25 2.45
C PHE A 24 3.12 12.17 0.92
N ALA A 25 2.60 11.07 0.35
CA ALA A 25 2.48 10.94 -1.10
C ALA A 25 1.57 12.02 -1.70
N PHE A 26 0.37 12.20 -1.13
CA PHE A 26 -0.56 13.26 -1.55
C PHE A 26 0.01 14.66 -1.36
N PHE A 27 0.79 14.88 -0.30
CA PHE A 27 1.48 16.14 -0.08
C PHE A 27 2.48 16.45 -1.21
N TRP A 28 3.31 15.48 -1.59
CA TRP A 28 4.22 15.65 -2.72
C TRP A 28 3.50 15.87 -4.04
N GLU A 29 2.44 15.10 -4.31
CA GLU A 29 1.61 15.27 -5.50
C GLU A 29 1.00 16.68 -5.57
N PHE A 30 0.46 17.18 -4.45
CA PHE A 30 -0.09 18.54 -4.34
C PHE A 30 0.98 19.60 -4.60
N LEU A 31 2.17 19.49 -3.99
CA LEU A 31 3.26 20.44 -4.21
C LEU A 31 3.74 20.42 -5.66
N ILE A 32 3.94 19.25 -6.25
CA ILE A 32 4.40 19.12 -7.64
C ILE A 32 3.35 19.69 -8.60
N ALA A 33 2.07 19.37 -8.40
CA ALA A 33 0.97 19.90 -9.22
C ALA A 33 0.89 21.43 -9.19
N ASN A 34 1.15 22.05 -8.04
CA ASN A 34 1.09 23.51 -7.87
C ASN A 34 2.41 24.24 -8.20
N SER A 35 3.55 23.54 -8.18
CA SER A 35 4.88 24.12 -8.44
C SER A 35 5.10 24.58 -9.90
N GLY A 36 4.27 24.11 -10.84
CA GLY A 36 4.42 24.37 -12.26
C GLY A 36 5.54 23.55 -12.95
N LEU A 37 6.23 22.68 -12.20
CA LEU A 37 7.34 21.85 -12.67
C LEU A 37 6.96 20.87 -13.79
N LEU A 38 5.68 20.46 -13.83
CA LEU A 38 5.14 19.54 -14.84
C LEU A 38 4.37 20.25 -15.99
N LYS A 39 4.32 21.59 -16.01
CA LYS A 39 3.66 22.36 -17.09
C LYS A 39 4.18 22.04 -18.51
N PRO A 40 5.49 21.78 -18.73
CA PRO A 40 6.01 21.44 -20.06
C PRO A 40 5.61 20.04 -20.56
N PHE A 41 5.20 19.13 -19.66
CA PHE A 41 4.92 17.72 -19.97
C PHE A 41 3.45 17.44 -20.30
N GLY A 42 2.65 18.47 -20.61
CA GLY A 42 1.25 18.26 -21.00
C GLY A 42 0.37 17.78 -19.84
N GLY A 43 0.38 18.53 -18.72
CA GLY A 43 -0.75 18.67 -17.80
C GLY A 43 -1.59 17.44 -17.46
N VAL A 44 -0.99 16.41 -16.87
CA VAL A 44 -1.71 15.42 -16.04
C VAL A 44 -1.40 15.83 -14.59
N SER A 45 -2.26 16.49 -13.82
CA SER A 45 -3.51 15.94 -13.26
C SER A 45 -4.39 17.10 -12.75
N ILE A 46 -5.55 17.33 -13.37
CA ILE A 46 -6.44 18.46 -13.04
C ILE A 46 -7.12 18.30 -11.66
N SER A 47 -7.09 17.10 -11.05
CA SER A 47 -7.83 16.82 -9.81
C SER A 47 -7.05 17.14 -8.52
N LEU A 48 -5.72 17.01 -8.50
CA LEU A 48 -4.91 17.14 -7.26
C LEU A 48 -4.38 18.54 -6.99
N SER A 49 -4.50 19.48 -7.94
CA SER A 49 -4.13 20.88 -7.72
C SER A 49 -5.12 21.61 -6.80
N SER A 50 -6.36 21.10 -6.68
CA SER A 50 -7.38 21.68 -5.79
C SER A 50 -7.05 21.41 -4.32
N PRO A 51 -6.90 22.46 -3.48
CA PRO A 51 -6.67 22.29 -2.04
C PRO A 51 -7.80 21.52 -1.34
N ILE A 52 -9.04 21.66 -1.82
CA ILE A 52 -10.20 20.97 -1.26
C ILE A 52 -10.09 19.45 -1.47
N ILE A 53 -9.71 19.04 -2.68
CA ILE A 53 -9.55 17.61 -3.01
C ILE A 53 -8.39 17.01 -2.21
N PHE A 54 -7.28 17.74 -2.09
CA PHE A 54 -6.14 17.34 -1.25
C PHE A 54 -6.55 17.09 0.22
N LEU A 55 -7.31 18.01 0.83
CA LEU A 55 -7.78 17.86 2.21
C LEU A 55 -8.71 16.64 2.38
N ILE A 56 -9.63 16.43 1.42
CA ILE A 56 -10.50 15.25 1.41
C ILE A 56 -9.67 13.97 1.37
N LEU A 57 -8.65 13.90 0.51
CA LEU A 57 -7.79 12.71 0.39
C LEU A 57 -6.96 12.43 1.64
N ILE A 58 -6.44 13.46 2.31
CA ILE A 58 -5.76 13.30 3.60
C ILE A 58 -6.72 12.73 4.64
N PHE A 59 -7.91 13.31 4.77
CA PHE A 59 -8.90 12.88 5.75
C PHE A 59 -9.37 11.44 5.49
N LEU A 60 -9.61 11.09 4.23
CA LEU A 60 -10.08 9.78 3.82
C LEU A 60 -8.95 8.73 3.73
N SER A 61 -7.69 9.14 3.86
CA SER A 61 -6.53 8.26 3.66
C SER A 61 -6.55 6.98 4.51
N PRO A 62 -6.93 6.97 5.80
CA PRO A 62 -6.94 5.73 6.57
C PRO A 62 -7.99 4.75 6.04
N ILE A 63 -9.15 5.25 5.63
CA ILE A 63 -10.25 4.46 5.07
C ILE A 63 -9.82 3.85 3.73
N LEU A 64 -9.24 4.68 2.84
CA LEU A 64 -8.74 4.24 1.54
C LEU A 64 -7.67 3.15 1.70
N VAL A 65 -6.74 3.33 2.64
CA VAL A 65 -5.70 2.35 2.94
C VAL A 65 -6.31 1.05 3.46
N GLY A 66 -7.23 1.12 4.42
CA GLY A 66 -7.91 -0.07 4.95
C GLY A 66 -8.61 -0.89 3.87
N ILE A 67 -9.40 -0.21 3.02
CA ILE A 67 -10.07 -0.82 1.87
C ILE A 67 -9.03 -1.44 0.92
N SER A 68 -7.96 -0.70 0.59
CA SER A 68 -6.91 -1.19 -0.31
C SER A 68 -6.19 -2.44 0.21
N VAL A 69 -5.91 -2.50 1.52
CA VAL A 69 -5.26 -3.65 2.17
C VAL A 69 -6.20 -4.85 2.12
N PHE A 70 -7.48 -4.66 2.43
CA PHE A 70 -8.46 -5.74 2.40
C PHE A 70 -8.67 -6.30 0.99
N ILE A 71 -8.92 -5.43 0.00
CA ILE A 71 -9.10 -5.83 -1.40
C ILE A 71 -7.85 -6.52 -1.95
N SER A 72 -6.66 -5.95 -1.70
CA SER A 72 -5.40 -6.55 -2.16
C SER A 72 -5.19 -7.94 -1.54
N SER A 73 -5.46 -8.08 -0.25
CA SER A 73 -5.36 -9.38 0.44
C SER A 73 -6.32 -10.40 -0.15
N LEU A 74 -7.55 -9.98 -0.47
CA LEU A 74 -8.56 -10.86 -1.07
C LEU A 74 -8.11 -11.33 -2.45
N ILE A 75 -7.69 -10.41 -3.32
CA ILE A 75 -7.21 -10.75 -4.66
C ILE A 75 -6.02 -11.72 -4.57
N ILE A 76 -5.01 -11.40 -3.77
CA ILE A 76 -3.83 -12.24 -3.61
C ILE A 76 -4.21 -13.63 -3.08
N HIS A 77 -5.08 -13.70 -2.08
CA HIS A 77 -5.49 -14.98 -1.51
C HIS A 77 -6.26 -15.82 -2.53
N LEU A 78 -7.17 -15.22 -3.31
CA LEU A 78 -7.87 -15.92 -4.39
C LEU A 78 -6.90 -16.44 -5.46
N LEU A 79 -5.89 -15.63 -5.83
CA LEU A 79 -4.84 -16.07 -6.76
C LEU A 79 -4.05 -17.26 -6.18
N LEU A 80 -3.68 -17.22 -4.90
CA LEU A 80 -3.00 -18.34 -4.22
C LEU A 80 -3.86 -19.61 -4.21
N LEU A 81 -5.17 -19.49 -4.01
CA LEU A 81 -6.08 -20.63 -4.09
C LEU A 81 -6.16 -21.20 -5.51
N LEU A 82 -6.18 -20.34 -6.54
CA LEU A 82 -6.19 -20.77 -7.95
C LEU A 82 -4.93 -21.56 -8.33
N VAL A 83 -3.76 -21.12 -7.87
CA VAL A 83 -2.49 -21.83 -8.11
C VAL A 83 -2.22 -22.96 -7.10
N ARG A 84 -3.17 -23.26 -6.21
CA ARG A 84 -3.07 -24.28 -5.15
C ARG A 84 -1.91 -24.04 -4.17
N ALA A 85 -1.50 -22.79 -4.00
CA ALA A 85 -0.47 -22.32 -3.09
C ALA A 85 -1.03 -21.80 -1.75
N GLY A 86 -2.36 -21.76 -1.59
CA GLY A 86 -3.05 -21.29 -0.38
C GLY A 86 -3.07 -22.28 0.78
N ASN A 87 -1.92 -22.79 1.23
CA ASN A 87 -1.84 -23.82 2.29
C ASN A 87 -2.32 -23.33 3.68
N ASN A 88 -2.30 -22.02 3.88
CA ASN A 88 -2.71 -21.33 5.10
C ASN A 88 -3.92 -20.43 4.83
N ARG A 89 -4.62 -20.06 5.92
CA ARG A 89 -5.86 -19.27 5.86
C ARG A 89 -5.64 -17.85 5.32
N PHE A 90 -6.73 -17.20 4.91
CA PHE A 90 -6.76 -15.78 4.50
C PHE A 90 -6.05 -14.84 5.50
N GLU A 91 -6.13 -15.12 6.80
CA GLU A 91 -5.45 -14.34 7.85
C GLU A 91 -3.93 -14.25 7.61
N ALA A 92 -3.30 -15.31 7.11
CA ALA A 92 -1.89 -15.32 6.77
C ALA A 92 -1.57 -14.29 5.67
N THR A 93 -2.34 -14.35 4.57
CA THR A 93 -2.22 -13.41 3.45
C THR A 93 -2.49 -11.97 3.90
N PHE A 94 -3.56 -11.74 4.66
CA PHE A 94 -3.93 -10.42 5.15
C PHE A 94 -2.83 -9.79 5.98
N ARG A 95 -2.21 -10.57 6.88
CA ARG A 95 -1.10 -10.10 7.70
C ARG A 95 0.11 -9.72 6.86
N VAL A 96 0.49 -10.54 5.88
CA VAL A 96 1.61 -10.23 4.98
C VAL A 96 1.35 -8.92 4.23
N VAL A 97 0.14 -8.73 3.68
CA VAL A 97 -0.21 -7.49 2.97
C VAL A 97 -0.21 -6.28 3.90
N ALA A 98 -0.74 -6.41 5.11
CA ALA A 98 -0.79 -5.33 6.08
C ALA A 98 0.62 -4.91 6.57
N TYR A 99 1.50 -5.87 6.90
CA TYR A 99 2.88 -5.56 7.27
C TYR A 99 3.72 -5.07 6.08
N SER A 100 3.39 -5.48 4.85
CA SER A 100 4.03 -4.91 3.65
C SER A 100 3.77 -3.42 3.47
N GLN A 101 2.81 -2.81 4.18
CA GLN A 101 2.65 -1.36 4.18
C GLN A 101 3.89 -0.64 4.73
N ALA A 102 4.75 -1.33 5.51
CA ALA A 102 6.03 -0.79 5.97
C ALA A 102 6.91 -0.27 4.83
N THR A 103 6.85 -0.91 3.66
CA THR A 103 7.66 -0.52 2.50
C THR A 103 7.23 0.83 1.93
N ARG A 104 6.03 1.31 2.26
CA ARG A 104 5.53 2.60 1.80
C ARG A 104 6.20 3.77 2.50
N ILE A 105 7.02 3.54 3.54
CA ILE A 105 7.82 4.60 4.17
C ILE A 105 8.71 5.33 3.17
N TRP A 106 9.10 4.68 2.07
CA TRP A 106 9.82 5.32 0.97
C TRP A 106 9.07 6.50 0.35
N SER A 107 7.74 6.61 0.48
CA SER A 107 6.95 7.75 -0.01
C SER A 107 7.30 9.09 0.66
N LEU A 108 8.10 9.07 1.72
CA LEU A 108 8.73 10.27 2.28
C LEU A 108 9.60 10.99 1.25
N LEU A 109 10.25 10.25 0.34
CA LEU A 109 11.08 10.82 -0.72
C LEU A 109 10.22 11.20 -1.93
N PRO A 110 10.26 12.47 -2.38
CA PRO A 110 9.54 12.87 -3.60
C PRO A 110 10.14 12.17 -4.83
N PHE A 111 9.32 11.95 -5.85
CA PHE A 111 9.65 11.34 -7.16
C PHE A 111 10.12 9.87 -7.12
N ILE A 112 11.13 9.55 -6.32
CA ILE A 112 11.75 8.21 -6.26
C ILE A 112 11.11 7.29 -5.23
N GLY A 113 10.41 7.85 -4.24
CA GLY A 113 9.84 7.10 -3.13
C GLY A 113 8.78 6.08 -3.53
N SER A 114 7.88 6.48 -4.44
CA SER A 114 6.81 5.61 -4.94
C SER A 114 7.33 4.39 -5.72
N PRO A 115 8.18 4.53 -6.76
CA PRO A 115 8.69 3.38 -7.50
C PRO A 115 9.54 2.45 -6.63
N ILE A 116 10.42 2.99 -5.78
CA ILE A 116 11.22 2.18 -4.84
C ILE A 116 10.30 1.41 -3.88
N GLY A 117 9.32 2.11 -3.29
CA GLY A 117 8.36 1.51 -2.37
C GLY A 117 7.55 0.40 -3.02
N TRP A 118 7.17 0.54 -4.30
CA TRP A 118 6.43 -0.47 -5.05
C TRP A 118 7.27 -1.73 -5.30
N VAL A 119 8.50 -1.58 -5.80
CA VAL A 119 9.41 -2.72 -6.02
C VAL A 119 9.69 -3.45 -4.70
N TRP A 120 9.99 -2.69 -3.64
CA TRP A 120 10.28 -3.25 -2.33
C TRP A 120 9.04 -3.98 -1.74
N ARG A 121 7.84 -3.41 -1.94
CA ARG A 121 6.58 -4.05 -1.52
C ARG A 121 6.41 -5.40 -2.19
N SER A 122 6.64 -5.49 -3.49
CA SER A 122 6.51 -6.73 -4.25
C SER A 122 7.46 -7.81 -3.72
N ILE A 123 8.73 -7.46 -3.47
CA ILE A 123 9.73 -8.38 -2.91
C ILE A 123 9.28 -8.90 -1.53
N VAL A 124 8.90 -8.00 -0.63
CA VAL A 124 8.45 -8.37 0.73
C VAL A 124 7.18 -9.21 0.69
N GLN A 125 6.25 -8.93 -0.21
CA GLN A 125 5.04 -9.73 -0.38
C GLN A 125 5.34 -11.13 -0.90
N ILE A 126 6.20 -11.28 -1.91
CA ILE A 126 6.59 -12.58 -2.45
C ILE A 126 7.21 -13.44 -1.33
N ILE A 127 8.22 -12.91 -0.64
CA ILE A 127 8.91 -13.62 0.45
C ILE A 127 7.93 -13.91 1.61
N GLY A 128 7.12 -12.93 1.99
CA GLY A 128 6.17 -13.05 3.09
C GLY A 128 5.08 -14.08 2.82
N LEU A 129 4.54 -14.13 1.60
CA LEU A 129 3.52 -15.12 1.21
C LEU A 129 4.13 -16.51 1.10
N LYS A 130 5.33 -16.63 0.52
CA LYS A 130 6.06 -17.89 0.44
C LYS A 130 6.24 -18.50 1.83
N GLU A 131 6.73 -17.71 2.78
CA GLU A 131 6.94 -18.16 4.16
C GLU A 131 5.61 -18.43 4.87
N ALA A 132 4.63 -17.54 4.72
CA ALA A 132 3.35 -17.65 5.42
C ALA A 132 2.46 -18.77 4.89
N HIS A 133 2.66 -19.23 3.66
CA HIS A 133 1.95 -20.35 3.05
C HIS A 133 2.84 -21.59 2.87
N GLU A 134 4.08 -21.58 3.34
CA GLU A 134 5.01 -22.71 3.25
C GLU A 134 5.13 -23.25 1.81
N THR A 135 5.19 -22.35 0.83
CA THR A 135 5.28 -22.70 -0.59
C THR A 135 6.73 -22.67 -1.07
N SER A 136 7.05 -23.48 -2.07
CA SER A 136 8.42 -23.57 -2.60
C SER A 136 8.74 -22.45 -3.60
N TYR A 137 7.73 -21.85 -4.21
CA TYR A 137 7.82 -20.80 -5.24
C TYR A 137 6.80 -19.69 -4.97
#